data_AF-A0A059XBV1-F1
#
_entry.id   AF-A0A059XBV1-F1
#
_cell.length_a   1.000
_cell.length_b   1.000
_cell.length_c   1.000
_cell.angle_alpha   90.00
_cell.angle_beta   90.00
_cell.angle_gamma   90.00
#
_symmetry.space_group_name_H-M   'P 1'
#
loop_
_entity.id
_entity.type
_entity.pdbx_description
1 polymer ?
#
loop_
_entity_poly.entity_id
_entity_poly.type
_entity_poly.pdbx_seq_one_letter_code
_entity_poly.pdbx_strand_id
1 'polypeptide(L)'
;MYEWISLYVVEGWSLQKIATKYGVHSSLILRTLRNAGIKTRTAGRYKNKQVTFKTGYKLIEVSGHPRAFDGCKMFEHIVVAEKMLGRYLLPGEYVHHIDLNKLNNDESNLVVLTRREHASHHRQINSLLTELIQRGSVIYDRNTNTYRCARQGFCGTC
;
A
#
# COMPACT_ATOMS: atom_id res chain seq x y z
N MET A 1 24.77 9.87 -39.18
CA MET A 1 23.78 8.77 -38.96
C MET A 1 24.37 7.88 -37.86
N TYR A 2 23.63 7.53 -36.80
CA TYR A 2 24.06 6.76 -35.59
C TYR A 2 24.50 7.52 -34.33
N GLU A 3 24.19 8.81 -34.17
CA GLU A 3 24.56 9.56 -32.95
C GLU A 3 24.01 8.92 -31.66
N TRP A 4 22.82 8.32 -31.71
CA TRP A 4 22.20 7.63 -30.56
C TRP A 4 22.96 6.38 -30.12
N ILE A 5 23.67 5.72 -31.04
CA ILE A 5 24.47 4.53 -30.73
C ILE A 5 25.66 4.92 -29.86
N SER A 6 26.38 5.97 -30.25
CA SER A 6 27.51 6.49 -29.47
C SER A 6 27.08 6.96 -28.09
N LEU A 7 25.96 7.68 -27.99
CA LEU A 7 25.42 8.12 -26.69
C LEU A 7 25.03 6.94 -25.78
N TYR A 8 24.55 5.84 -26.35
CA TYR A 8 24.16 4.66 -25.57
C TYR A 8 25.35 3.79 -25.16
N VAL A 9 26.29 3.56 -26.09
CA VAL A 9 27.41 2.62 -25.93
C VAL A 9 28.62 3.29 -25.27
N VAL A 10 29.00 4.50 -25.72
CA VAL A 10 30.20 5.21 -25.26
C VAL A 10 29.89 6.05 -24.04
N GLU A 11 28.88 6.93 -24.12
CA GLU A 11 28.51 7.83 -23.02
C GLU A 11 27.64 7.14 -21.95
N GLY A 12 27.14 5.94 -22.26
CA GLY A 12 26.37 5.12 -21.32
C GLY A 12 24.99 5.67 -20.96
N TRP A 13 24.42 6.58 -21.75
CA TRP A 13 23.12 7.19 -21.48
C TRP A 13 21.98 6.17 -21.49
N SER A 14 20.94 6.40 -20.69
CA SER A 14 19.73 5.60 -20.73
C SER A 14 18.90 5.93 -21.99
N LEU A 15 18.12 4.96 -22.48
CA LEU A 15 17.23 5.16 -23.62
C LEU A 15 16.27 6.33 -23.39
N GLN A 16 15.78 6.49 -22.15
CA GLN A 16 14.88 7.58 -21.76
C GLN A 16 15.58 8.95 -21.84
N LYS A 17 16.84 9.04 -21.40
CA LYS A 17 17.62 10.29 -21.48
C LYS A 17 17.87 10.71 -22.92
N ILE A 18 18.17 9.74 -23.81
CA ILE A 18 18.33 9.99 -25.25
C ILE A 18 16.97 10.39 -25.86
N ALA A 19 15.89 9.68 -25.53
CA ALA A 19 14.54 9.97 -25.97
C ALA A 19 14.12 11.42 -25.64
N THR A 20 14.32 11.84 -24.40
CA THR A 20 14.02 13.21 -23.94
C THR A 20 14.86 14.25 -24.66
N LYS A 21 16.17 14.01 -24.85
CA LYS A 21 17.06 14.97 -25.53
C LYS A 21 16.65 15.23 -26.97
N TYR A 22 16.25 14.19 -27.70
CA TYR A 22 15.91 14.28 -29.13
C TYR A 22 14.39 14.36 -29.39
N GLY A 23 13.55 14.37 -28.33
CA GLY A 23 12.10 14.42 -28.46
C GLY A 23 11.47 13.20 -29.15
N VAL A 24 12.16 12.05 -29.14
CA VAL A 24 11.70 10.82 -29.81
C VAL A 24 11.25 9.78 -28.81
N HIS A 25 10.32 8.91 -29.20
CA HIS A 25 9.94 7.80 -28.33
C HIS A 25 11.07 6.76 -28.23
N SER A 26 11.32 6.25 -27.01
CA SER A 26 12.39 5.29 -26.72
C SER A 26 12.36 4.02 -27.59
N SER A 27 11.19 3.67 -28.15
CA SER A 27 11.03 2.55 -29.10
C SER A 27 11.78 2.75 -30.41
N LEU A 28 11.91 3.99 -30.90
CA LEU A 28 12.62 4.30 -32.14
C LEU A 28 14.14 4.10 -31.94
N ILE A 29 14.67 4.55 -30.81
CA ILE A 29 16.07 4.35 -30.42
C ILE A 29 16.36 2.86 -30.26
N LEU A 30 15.45 2.14 -29.58
CA LEU A 30 15.55 0.69 -29.40
C LEU A 30 15.58 -0.06 -30.73
N ARG A 31 14.74 0.33 -31.69
CA ARG A 31 14.72 -0.26 -33.04
C ARG A 31 16.04 -0.03 -33.75
N THR A 32 16.59 1.18 -33.69
CA THR A 32 17.89 1.50 -34.28
C THR A 32 19.02 0.67 -33.66
N LEU A 33 19.05 0.52 -32.33
CA LEU A 33 20.04 -0.32 -31.64
C LEU A 33 19.93 -1.80 -32.04
N ARG A 34 18.71 -2.33 -32.16
CA ARG A 34 18.47 -3.72 -32.61
C ARG A 34 18.93 -3.94 -34.05
N ASN A 35 18.60 -3.01 -34.96
CA ASN A 35 19.03 -3.10 -36.36
C ASN A 35 20.55 -3.01 -36.51
N ALA A 36 21.23 -2.34 -35.57
CA ALA A 36 22.68 -2.30 -35.48
C ALA A 36 23.30 -3.50 -34.72
N GLY A 37 22.49 -4.49 -34.31
CA GLY A 37 22.95 -5.68 -33.59
C GLY A 37 23.35 -5.43 -32.12
N ILE A 38 23.05 -4.26 -31.57
CA ILE A 38 23.44 -3.87 -30.21
C ILE A 38 22.39 -4.39 -29.22
N LYS A 39 22.81 -5.32 -28.36
CA LYS A 39 21.98 -5.81 -27.26
C LYS A 39 21.77 -4.69 -26.24
N THR A 40 20.52 -4.35 -25.97
CA THR A 40 20.22 -3.39 -24.90
C THR A 40 20.49 -4.01 -23.54
N ARG A 41 20.97 -3.19 -22.60
CA ARG A 41 21.02 -3.49 -21.17
C ARG A 41 19.68 -4.09 -20.75
N THR A 42 19.70 -5.33 -20.27
CA THR A 42 18.50 -6.04 -19.85
C THR A 42 17.81 -5.22 -18.77
N ALA A 43 16.63 -4.69 -19.05
CA ALA A 43 15.77 -4.21 -17.97
C ALA A 43 15.49 -5.45 -17.12
N GLY A 44 16.02 -5.48 -15.90
CA GLY A 44 15.63 -6.50 -14.94
C GLY A 44 14.11 -6.56 -14.94
N ARG A 45 13.52 -7.76 -15.02
CA ARG A 45 12.07 -7.92 -14.88
C ARG A 45 11.71 -7.24 -13.56
N TYR A 46 11.07 -6.08 -13.63
CA TYR A 46 10.52 -5.41 -12.47
C TYR A 46 9.45 -6.37 -11.95
N LYS A 47 9.81 -7.22 -10.99
CA LYS A 47 8.82 -8.02 -10.27
C LYS A 47 8.02 -6.98 -9.51
N ASN A 48 6.88 -6.57 -10.04
CA ASN A 48 5.85 -5.93 -9.23
C ASN A 48 5.64 -6.89 -8.06
N LYS A 49 6.16 -6.53 -6.86
CA LYS A 49 5.84 -7.27 -5.63
C LYS A 49 4.34 -7.14 -5.49
N GLN A 50 3.60 -8.16 -5.93
CA GLN A 50 2.17 -8.17 -5.80
C GLN A 50 1.88 -8.07 -4.30
N VAL A 51 1.28 -6.96 -3.90
CA VAL A 51 0.85 -6.76 -2.53
C VAL A 51 -0.19 -7.84 -2.26
N THR A 52 0.16 -8.80 -1.43
CA THR A 52 -0.75 -9.89 -1.08
C THR A 52 -1.62 -9.43 0.07
N PHE A 53 -2.92 -9.69 0.00
CA PHE A 53 -3.85 -9.37 1.08
C PHE A 53 -4.44 -10.65 1.66
N LYS A 54 -4.66 -10.65 2.97
CA LYS A 54 -5.39 -11.73 3.67
C LYS A 54 -6.34 -11.12 4.68
N THR A 55 -7.63 -11.42 4.55
CA THR A 55 -8.70 -10.91 5.45
C THR A 55 -8.72 -9.37 5.55
N GLY A 56 -8.38 -8.69 4.45
CA GLY A 56 -8.31 -7.23 4.39
C GLY A 56 -7.03 -6.60 4.96
N TYR A 57 -6.05 -7.40 5.40
CA TYR A 57 -4.75 -6.91 5.84
C TYR A 57 -3.68 -7.15 4.78
N LYS A 58 -2.72 -6.22 4.69
CA LYS A 58 -1.54 -6.32 3.83
C LYS A 58 -0.51 -7.29 4.41
N LEU A 59 -0.01 -8.20 3.56
CA LEU A 59 1.07 -9.12 3.89
C LEU A 59 2.39 -8.64 3.31
N ILE A 60 3.46 -8.80 4.07
CA ILE A 60 4.83 -8.57 3.64
C ILE A 60 5.66 -9.83 3.83
N GLU A 61 6.70 -9.96 3.00
CA GLU A 61 7.64 -11.06 3.12
C GLU A 61 8.65 -10.76 4.23
N VAL A 62 8.68 -11.60 5.25
CA VAL A 62 9.64 -11.56 6.36
C VAL A 62 10.22 -12.94 6.53
N SER A 63 11.50 -13.11 6.19
CA SER A 63 12.21 -14.38 6.37
C SER A 63 12.64 -14.55 7.82
N GLY A 64 12.40 -15.74 8.39
CA GLY A 64 12.93 -16.11 9.71
C GLY A 64 12.19 -15.49 10.91
N HIS A 65 11.04 -14.87 10.72
CA HIS A 65 10.26 -14.34 11.84
C HIS A 65 9.49 -15.45 12.56
N PRO A 66 9.49 -15.52 13.90
CA PRO A 66 8.79 -16.58 14.64
C PRO A 66 7.27 -16.59 14.41
N ARG A 67 6.70 -15.43 14.02
CA ARG A 67 5.27 -15.27 13.72
C ARG A 67 4.95 -15.29 12.21
N ALA A 68 5.90 -15.63 11.35
CA ALA A 68 5.65 -15.72 9.91
C ALA A 68 4.82 -16.95 9.56
N PHE A 69 3.81 -16.76 8.72
CA PHE A 69 3.10 -17.82 8.01
C PHE A 69 4.00 -18.43 6.94
N ASP A 70 3.93 -19.75 6.78
CA ASP A 70 4.69 -20.51 5.76
C ASP A 70 6.19 -20.15 5.74
N GLY A 71 6.74 -19.76 6.91
CA GLY A 71 8.13 -19.37 7.12
C GLY A 71 8.57 -18.05 6.48
N CYS A 72 7.70 -17.33 5.76
CA CYS A 72 8.13 -16.15 5.01
C CYS A 72 7.13 -14.98 4.91
N LYS A 73 5.89 -15.09 5.39
CA LYS A 73 4.89 -14.00 5.24
C LYS A 73 4.32 -13.55 6.57
N MET A 74 4.10 -12.26 6.74
CA MET A 74 3.53 -11.70 7.96
C MET A 74 2.66 -10.49 7.68
N PHE A 75 1.72 -10.18 8.57
CA PHE A 75 0.90 -8.97 8.45
C PHE A 75 1.75 -7.72 8.69
N GLU A 76 1.67 -6.77 7.77
CA GLU A 76 2.48 -5.55 7.78
C GLU A 76 2.29 -4.74 9.07
N HIS A 77 1.05 -4.56 9.53
CA HIS A 77 0.75 -3.82 10.76
C HIS A 77 1.43 -4.41 12.00
N ILE A 78 1.62 -5.75 12.05
CA ILE A 78 2.31 -6.38 13.18
C ILE A 78 3.80 -6.03 13.12
N VAL A 79 4.40 -6.11 11.93
CA VAL A 79 5.82 -5.80 11.75
C VAL A 79 6.11 -4.34 12.05
N VAL A 80 5.23 -3.42 11.64
CA VAL A 80 5.34 -2.00 11.99
C VAL A 80 5.21 -1.82 13.50
N ALA A 81 4.20 -2.44 14.14
CA ALA A 81 4.01 -2.33 15.59
C ALA A 81 5.19 -2.91 16.40
N GLU A 82 5.74 -4.06 16.01
CA GLU A 82 6.91 -4.66 16.67
C GLU A 82 8.16 -3.79 16.51
N LYS A 83 8.33 -3.17 15.33
CA LYS A 83 9.40 -2.20 15.10
C LYS A 83 9.25 -0.95 15.97
N MET A 84 8.04 -0.41 16.11
CA MET A 84 7.75 0.74 16.99
C MET A 84 8.07 0.42 18.46
N LEU A 85 7.76 -0.80 18.91
CA LEU A 85 8.01 -1.24 20.29
C LEU A 85 9.47 -1.63 20.56
N GLY A 86 10.26 -1.89 19.52
CA GLY A 86 11.61 -2.46 19.65
C GLY A 86 11.63 -3.89 20.19
N ARG A 87 10.48 -4.59 20.21
CA ARG A 87 10.32 -5.97 20.67
C ARG A 87 9.17 -6.66 19.95
N TYR A 88 9.12 -7.98 20.01
CA TYR A 88 7.98 -8.74 19.53
C TYR A 88 6.72 -8.49 20.37
N LEU A 89 5.56 -8.67 19.74
CA LEU A 89 4.28 -8.65 20.44
C LEU A 89 4.18 -9.83 21.39
N LEU A 90 3.84 -9.54 22.64
CA LEU A 90 3.60 -10.53 23.67
C LEU A 90 2.28 -11.27 23.42
N PRO A 91 2.13 -12.48 23.98
CA PRO A 91 0.85 -13.18 23.98
C PRO A 91 -0.26 -12.31 24.60
N GLY A 92 -1.34 -12.08 23.86
CA GLY A 92 -2.47 -11.26 24.33
C GLY A 92 -2.40 -9.78 23.97
N GLU A 93 -1.33 -9.33 23.31
CA GLU A 93 -1.26 -8.01 22.67
C GLU A 93 -1.86 -8.06 21.26
N TYR A 94 -2.62 -7.01 20.91
CA TYR A 94 -3.30 -6.84 19.63
C TYR A 94 -3.01 -5.45 19.07
N VAL A 95 -2.76 -5.38 17.76
CA VAL A 95 -2.64 -4.11 17.05
C VAL A 95 -4.03 -3.65 16.64
N HIS A 96 -4.32 -2.38 16.91
CA HIS A 96 -5.57 -1.71 16.56
C HIS A 96 -5.28 -0.53 15.63
N HIS A 97 -6.05 -0.43 14.55
CA HIS A 97 -6.03 0.70 13.62
C HIS A 97 -6.97 1.79 14.12
N ILE A 98 -6.45 2.98 14.42
CA ILE A 98 -7.20 4.10 15.00
C ILE A 98 -8.30 4.58 14.02
N ASP A 99 -7.97 4.67 12.73
CA ASP A 99 -8.90 5.07 11.67
C ASP A 99 -9.82 3.93 11.16
N LEU A 100 -9.72 2.72 11.75
CA LEU A 100 -10.43 1.51 11.34
C LEU A 100 -10.11 1.02 9.90
N ASN A 101 -9.10 1.60 9.24
CA ASN A 101 -8.63 1.18 7.94
C ASN A 101 -7.44 0.22 8.07
N LYS A 102 -7.70 -1.07 7.85
CA LYS A 102 -6.72 -2.18 7.93
C LYS A 102 -5.54 -2.06 6.97
N LEU A 103 -5.62 -1.17 5.97
CA LEU A 103 -4.57 -0.92 4.99
C LEU A 103 -3.68 0.27 5.36
N ASN A 104 -4.11 1.12 6.30
CA ASN A 104 -3.32 2.23 6.78
C ASN A 104 -2.40 1.76 7.92
N ASN A 105 -1.19 1.34 7.56
CA ASN A 105 -0.20 0.79 8.50
C ASN A 105 0.84 1.83 8.94
N ASP A 106 0.52 3.12 8.83
CA ASP A 106 1.37 4.18 9.38
C ASP A 106 1.48 4.02 10.90
N GLU A 107 2.69 4.20 11.44
CA GLU A 107 2.97 4.02 12.87
C GLU A 107 2.06 4.86 13.77
N SER A 108 1.72 6.09 13.36
CA SER A 108 0.80 6.97 14.07
C SER A 108 -0.65 6.50 14.08
N ASN A 109 -1.03 5.58 13.18
CA ASN A 109 -2.37 5.01 13.08
C ASN A 109 -2.50 3.68 13.83
N LEU A 110 -1.41 3.14 14.36
CA LEU A 110 -1.39 1.85 15.05
C LEU A 110 -1.24 2.04 16.56
N VAL A 111 -2.04 1.30 17.32
CA VAL A 111 -1.89 1.22 18.78
C VAL A 111 -1.88 -0.24 19.21
N VAL A 112 -0.94 -0.60 20.09
CA VAL A 112 -0.85 -1.94 20.68
C VAL A 112 -1.62 -1.94 21.99
N LEU A 113 -2.58 -2.84 22.09
CA LEU A 113 -3.50 -2.94 23.22
C LEU A 113 -3.53 -4.37 23.76
N THR A 114 -3.83 -4.51 25.03
CA THR A 114 -4.22 -5.83 25.57
C THR A 114 -5.54 -6.28 24.97
N ARG A 115 -5.80 -7.59 25.02
CA ARG A 115 -7.10 -8.17 24.60
C ARG A 115 -8.31 -7.44 25.21
N ARG A 116 -8.21 -7.07 26.49
CA ARG A 116 -9.30 -6.42 27.23
C ARG A 116 -9.53 -4.99 26.74
N GLU A 117 -8.46 -4.23 26.53
CA GLU A 117 -8.53 -2.85 26.02
C GLU A 117 -9.04 -2.83 24.58
N HIS A 118 -8.54 -3.72 23.73
CA HIS A 118 -9.01 -3.84 22.35
C HIS A 118 -10.52 -4.12 22.30
N ALA A 119 -11.00 -5.07 23.11
CA ALA A 119 -12.44 -5.32 23.23
C ALA A 119 -13.21 -4.12 23.79
N SER A 120 -12.62 -3.34 24.69
CA SER A 120 -13.19 -2.10 25.20
C SER A 120 -13.33 -1.03 24.13
N HIS A 121 -12.34 -0.86 23.27
CA HIS A 121 -12.39 0.10 22.16
C HIS A 121 -13.52 -0.24 21.19
N HIS A 122 -13.68 -1.52 20.83
CA HIS A 122 -14.81 -1.95 19.98
C HIS A 122 -16.17 -1.64 20.60
N ARG A 123 -16.31 -1.79 21.92
CA ARG A 123 -17.55 -1.40 22.62
C ARG A 123 -17.80 0.11 22.54
N GLN A 124 -16.75 0.92 22.75
CA GLN A 124 -16.86 2.38 22.66
C GLN A 124 -17.26 2.83 21.25
N ILE A 125 -16.62 2.27 20.22
CA ILE A 125 -16.95 2.54 18.81
C ILE A 125 -18.41 2.17 18.51
N ASN A 126 -18.87 1.00 18.94
CA ASN A 126 -20.25 0.57 18.72
C ASN A 126 -21.27 1.45 19.44
N SER A 127 -20.94 1.93 20.65
CA SER A 127 -21.75 2.89 21.38
C SER A 127 -21.89 4.20 20.61
N LEU A 128 -20.78 4.75 20.13
CA LEU A 128 -20.77 5.96 19.31
C LEU A 128 -21.54 5.77 17.99
N LEU A 129 -21.37 4.63 17.32
CA LEU A 129 -22.09 4.32 16.09
C LEU A 129 -23.60 4.25 16.33
N THR A 130 -24.02 3.64 17.44
CA THR A 130 -25.44 3.57 17.83
C THR A 130 -26.01 4.97 18.05
N GLU A 131 -25.28 5.84 18.73
CA GLU A 131 -25.66 7.24 18.91
C GLU A 131 -25.76 8.00 17.58
N LEU A 132 -24.81 7.82 16.66
CA LEU A 132 -24.84 8.44 15.33
C LEU A 132 -26.05 7.98 14.51
N ILE A 133 -26.45 6.71 14.64
CA ILE A 133 -27.65 6.16 14.01
C ILE A 133 -28.91 6.79 14.64
N GLN A 134 -28.99 6.84 15.97
CA GLN A 134 -30.13 7.43 16.68
C GLN A 134 -30.31 8.92 16.37
N ARG A 135 -29.21 9.66 16.23
CA ARG A 135 -29.20 11.07 15.81
C ARG A 135 -29.50 11.25 14.31
N GLY A 136 -29.66 10.17 13.55
CA GLY A 136 -29.92 10.20 12.13
C GLY A 136 -28.74 10.68 11.28
N SER A 137 -27.51 10.63 11.79
CA SER A 137 -26.29 10.94 11.02
C SER A 137 -25.83 9.77 10.15
N VAL A 138 -26.18 8.54 10.55
CA VAL A 138 -26.02 7.31 9.76
C VAL A 138 -27.41 6.71 9.54
N ILE A 139 -27.76 6.43 8.29
CA ILE A 139 -29.10 5.96 7.89
C ILE A 139 -28.95 4.61 7.19
N TYR A 140 -29.83 3.67 7.51
CA TYR A 140 -29.96 2.42 6.78
C TYR A 140 -30.89 2.59 5.58
N ASP A 141 -30.35 2.37 4.38
CA ASP A 141 -31.11 2.37 3.14
C ASP A 141 -31.63 0.95 2.83
N ARG A 142 -32.95 0.79 2.89
CA ARG A 142 -33.62 -0.49 2.62
C ARG A 142 -33.60 -0.89 1.15
N ASN A 143 -33.40 0.05 0.22
CA ASN A 143 -33.37 -0.25 -1.20
C ASN A 143 -32.05 -0.93 -1.58
N THR A 144 -30.94 -0.49 -0.99
CA THR A 144 -29.60 -1.03 -1.23
C THR A 144 -29.15 -2.04 -0.17
N ASN A 145 -29.88 -2.15 0.95
CA ASN A 145 -29.48 -2.90 2.14
C ASN A 145 -28.10 -2.49 2.69
N THR A 146 -27.82 -1.18 2.69
CA THR A 146 -26.55 -0.62 3.17
C THR A 146 -26.76 0.55 4.13
N TYR A 147 -25.76 0.84 4.96
CA TYR A 147 -25.71 2.08 5.73
C TYR A 147 -25.04 3.18 4.92
N ARG A 148 -25.53 4.41 5.03
CA ARG A 148 -24.93 5.61 4.42
C ARG A 148 -24.92 6.78 5.40
N CYS A 149 -24.02 7.72 5.19
CA CYS A 149 -24.07 9.00 5.89
C CYS A 149 -25.31 9.79 5.46
N ALA A 150 -25.96 10.46 6.40
CA ALA A 150 -27.17 11.24 6.16
C ALA A 150 -26.93 12.50 5.34
N ARG A 151 -25.72 13.09 5.43
CA ARG A 151 -25.30 14.23 4.62
C ARG A 151 -24.27 13.80 3.59
N GLN A 152 -24.71 13.58 2.34
CA GLN A 152 -23.88 13.93 1.19
C GLN A 152 -24.38 15.27 0.68
N GLY A 153 -23.76 16.34 1.19
CA GLY A 153 -24.14 17.70 0.87
C GLY A 153 -23.05 18.65 1.35
N PHE A 154 -21.86 18.55 0.77
CA PHE A 154 -20.99 19.72 0.68
C PHE A 154 -21.69 20.71 -0.27
N CYS A 155 -22.62 21.50 0.26
CA CYS A 155 -22.91 22.81 -0.31
C CYS A 155 -21.80 23.73 0.21
N GLY A 156 -20.81 23.97 -0.65
CA GLY A 156 -19.68 24.85 -0.40
C GLY A 156 -19.43 25.75 -1.60
N THR A 157 -20.47 26.40 -2.10
CA THR A 157 -20.34 27.71 -2.72
C THR A 157 -20.99 28.72 -1.78
N CYS A 158 -20.15 29.38 -1.00
CA CYS A 158 -20.38 30.73 -0.50
C CYS A 158 -19.06 31.48 -0.60
#